data_AF-A7RZ05-F1
#
_entry.id   AF-A7RZ05-F1
#
_cell.length_a   1.000
_cell.length_b   1.000
_cell.length_c   1.000
_cell.angle_alpha   90.00
_cell.angle_beta   90.00
_cell.angle_gamma   90.00
#
_symmetry.space_group_name_H-M   'P 1'
#
loop_
_entity.id
_entity.type
_entity.pdbx_description
1 polymer ?
#
loop_
_entity_poly.entity_id
_entity_poly.type
_entity_poly.pdbx_seq_one_letter_code
_entity_poly.pdbx_strand_id
1 'polypeptide(L)'
;MSSVWKRLQRVGKNASKFQFIASYESLTVECAKNGKWLPNKLSVVWTRRKRRKPSKLQSWHPGIANPFRGVVVWPEPEDIEITVTLYQDSRPGSRFEDKEWTFLIEDESTGGRRKPIAYANINMVDYASVESTQRDVSLKLKLTSKKLVYASLDLKLSCVLIKEGKATDEDMMSIGSMMSLNEIGSLADFE
;
A
#
# COMPACT_ATOMS: atom_id res chain seq x y z
N MET A 1 -11.98 -15.22 -18.20
CA MET A 1 -11.76 -16.60 -17.73
C MET A 1 -10.87 -16.75 -16.47
N SER A 2 -10.05 -15.77 -16.04
CA SER A 2 -9.14 -15.95 -14.89
C SER A 2 -9.77 -15.82 -13.48
N SER A 3 -11.01 -15.32 -13.38
CA SER A 3 -11.71 -15.11 -12.10
C SER A 3 -12.22 -16.43 -11.50
N VAL A 4 -12.88 -17.27 -12.30
CA VAL A 4 -13.49 -18.54 -11.87
C VAL A 4 -12.42 -19.52 -11.37
N TRP A 5 -11.28 -19.64 -12.07
CA TRP A 5 -10.18 -20.52 -11.65
C TRP A 5 -9.58 -20.13 -10.29
N LYS A 6 -9.46 -18.82 -10.01
CA LYS A 6 -9.00 -18.31 -8.71
C LYS A 6 -10.03 -18.49 -7.60
N ARG A 7 -11.32 -18.50 -7.93
CA ARG A 7 -12.39 -18.87 -6.99
C ARG A 7 -12.29 -20.35 -6.63
N LEU A 8 -12.11 -21.23 -7.62
CA LEU A 8 -11.93 -22.68 -7.40
C LEU A 8 -10.70 -23.00 -6.54
N GLN A 9 -9.56 -22.32 -6.72
CA GLN A 9 -8.35 -22.51 -5.91
C GLN A 9 -8.49 -22.16 -4.42
N ARG A 10 -9.63 -21.58 -4.01
CA ARG A 10 -9.86 -21.10 -2.63
C ARG A 10 -11.04 -21.79 -1.95
N VAL A 11 -11.76 -22.65 -2.66
CA VAL A 11 -12.80 -23.50 -2.06
C VAL A 11 -12.16 -24.37 -0.98
N GLY A 12 -12.73 -24.34 0.23
CA GLY A 12 -12.22 -25.10 1.37
C GLY A 12 -11.11 -24.41 2.19
N LYS A 13 -10.73 -23.16 1.86
CA LYS A 13 -9.79 -22.36 2.68
C LYS A 13 -10.50 -21.55 3.76
N ASN A 14 -9.74 -21.21 4.79
CA ASN A 14 -10.16 -20.23 5.79
C ASN A 14 -9.70 -18.84 5.33
N ALA A 15 -10.49 -17.82 5.67
CA ALA A 15 -10.25 -16.43 5.34
C ALA A 15 -10.35 -15.56 6.60
N SER A 16 -9.36 -14.70 6.79
CA SER A 16 -9.32 -13.73 7.88
C SER A 16 -9.14 -12.34 7.30
N LYS A 17 -10.10 -11.46 7.58
CA LYS A 17 -10.17 -10.08 7.09
C LYS A 17 -9.64 -9.15 8.17
N PHE A 18 -8.61 -8.41 7.82
CA PHE A 18 -7.94 -7.44 8.69
C PHE A 18 -8.08 -6.03 8.14
N GLN A 19 -8.21 -5.06 9.04
CA GLN A 19 -7.96 -3.65 8.76
C GLN A 19 -6.49 -3.36 9.05
N PHE A 20 -5.83 -2.66 8.15
CA PHE A 20 -4.50 -2.11 8.40
C PHE A 20 -4.51 -0.61 8.19
N ILE A 21 -3.85 0.13 9.06
CA ILE A 21 -3.64 1.58 8.92
C ILE A 21 -2.14 1.84 8.91
N ALA A 22 -1.67 2.51 7.87
CA ALA A 22 -0.32 3.03 7.79
C ALA A 22 -0.34 4.52 8.12
N SER A 23 0.29 4.88 9.24
CA SER A 23 0.49 6.27 9.68
C SER A 23 1.91 6.70 9.31
N TYR A 24 2.06 7.54 8.30
CA TYR A 24 3.38 7.96 7.82
C TYR A 24 4.03 8.96 8.76
N GLU A 25 5.28 8.72 9.15
CA GLU A 25 6.03 9.60 10.04
C GLU A 25 7.08 10.40 9.28
N SER A 26 7.96 9.71 8.53
CA SER A 26 9.00 10.37 7.75
C SER A 26 9.39 9.63 6.48
N LEU A 27 9.76 10.39 5.45
CA LEU A 27 10.30 9.90 4.19
C LEU A 27 11.61 10.61 3.92
N THR A 28 12.70 9.87 3.99
CA THR A 28 14.03 10.38 3.64
C THR A 28 14.35 10.01 2.20
N VAL A 29 14.79 10.98 1.40
CA VAL A 29 15.22 10.78 0.02
C VAL A 29 16.55 11.50 -0.19
N GLU A 30 17.54 10.78 -0.72
CA GLU A 30 18.83 11.33 -1.12
C GLU A 30 19.03 11.17 -2.63
N CYS A 31 19.32 12.29 -3.27
CA CYS A 31 19.55 12.41 -4.70
C CYS A 31 21.02 12.21 -5.06
N ALA A 32 21.28 11.81 -6.29
CA ALA A 32 22.63 11.78 -6.83
C ALA A 32 23.23 13.20 -6.85
N LYS A 33 24.49 13.33 -6.43
CA LYS A 33 25.21 14.62 -6.29
C LYS A 33 25.58 15.29 -7.62
N ASN A 34 24.97 14.86 -8.74
CA ASN A 34 25.25 15.42 -10.06
C ASN A 34 24.44 16.68 -10.38
N GLY A 35 23.65 17.19 -9.42
CA GLY A 35 23.06 18.54 -9.46
C GLY A 35 21.91 18.78 -10.43
N LYS A 36 21.56 17.80 -11.29
CA LYS A 36 20.62 18.04 -12.40
C LYS A 36 19.15 17.87 -12.07
N TRP A 37 18.84 17.27 -10.92
CA TRP A 37 17.46 16.98 -10.55
C TRP A 37 17.27 16.86 -9.05
N LEU A 38 16.18 17.45 -8.57
CA LEU A 38 15.64 17.30 -7.23
C LEU A 38 14.14 16.96 -7.35
N PRO A 39 13.57 16.18 -6.42
CA PRO A 39 12.14 15.96 -6.35
C PRO A 39 11.41 17.28 -6.07
N ASN A 40 10.18 17.38 -6.54
CA ASN A 40 9.34 18.55 -6.29
C ASN A 40 8.34 18.25 -5.17
N LYS A 41 7.37 17.39 -5.45
CA LYS A 41 6.39 16.91 -4.46
C LYS A 41 6.38 15.40 -4.45
N LEU A 42 6.45 14.83 -3.25
CA LEU A 42 6.47 13.39 -3.05
C LEU A 42 5.15 12.92 -2.47
N SER A 43 4.72 11.72 -2.86
CA SER A 43 3.66 10.99 -2.17
C SER A 43 4.05 9.54 -1.96
N VAL A 44 3.51 8.94 -0.91
CA VAL A 44 3.58 7.51 -0.64
C VAL A 44 2.31 6.89 -1.18
N VAL A 45 2.43 5.85 -1.99
CA VAL A 45 1.30 5.11 -2.55
C VAL A 45 1.35 3.68 -2.02
N TRP A 46 0.39 3.33 -1.17
CA TRP A 46 0.22 1.96 -0.73
C TRP A 46 -0.62 1.20 -1.76
N THR A 47 0.01 0.24 -2.43
CA THR A 47 -0.55 -0.37 -3.63
C THR A 47 -0.43 -1.88 -3.66
N ARG A 48 -1.42 -2.51 -4.30
CA ARG A 48 -1.37 -3.91 -4.69
C ARG A 48 -2.21 -4.13 -5.94
N ARG A 49 -1.56 -4.58 -7.02
CA ARG A 49 -2.19 -4.77 -8.34
C ARG A 49 -2.81 -3.44 -8.82
N LYS A 50 -4.13 -3.40 -9.04
CA LYS A 50 -4.86 -2.19 -9.48
C LYS A 50 -5.30 -1.29 -8.33
N ARG A 51 -5.19 -1.72 -7.07
CA ARG A 51 -5.60 -0.93 -5.90
C ARG A 51 -4.47 -0.01 -5.50
N ARG A 52 -4.73 1.29 -5.40
CA ARG A 52 -3.77 2.30 -4.98
C ARG A 52 -4.42 3.19 -3.93
N LYS A 53 -3.70 3.49 -2.86
CA LYS A 53 -4.07 4.45 -1.83
C LYS A 53 -2.93 5.47 -1.70
N PRO A 54 -2.97 6.58 -2.45
CA PRO A 54 -1.95 7.61 -2.39
C PRO A 54 -2.14 8.50 -1.17
N SER A 55 -1.04 8.94 -0.57
CA SER A 55 -0.98 10.03 0.40
C SER A 55 -1.15 11.38 -0.28
N LYS A 56 -1.36 12.42 0.52
CA LYS A 56 -1.21 13.81 0.11
C LYS A 56 0.21 14.03 -0.40
N LEU A 57 0.31 14.94 -1.36
CA LEU A 57 1.58 15.38 -1.90
C LEU A 57 2.26 16.31 -0.90
N GLN A 58 3.50 15.98 -0.55
CA GLN A 58 4.32 16.75 0.36
C GLN A 58 5.49 17.37 -0.39
N SER A 59 5.74 18.67 -0.16
CA SER A 59 6.88 19.35 -0.74
C SER A 59 8.18 18.76 -0.19
N TRP A 60 9.10 18.41 -1.08
CA TRP A 60 10.43 17.96 -0.69
C TRP A 60 11.33 19.17 -0.47
N HIS A 61 12.05 19.18 0.66
CA HIS A 61 12.99 20.24 0.99
C HIS A 61 14.39 19.67 1.23
N PRO A 62 15.44 20.32 0.70
CA PRO A 62 16.81 19.92 0.95
C PRO A 62 17.21 20.15 2.41
N GLY A 63 18.04 19.26 2.96
CA GLY A 63 18.62 19.43 4.28
C GLY A 63 19.75 20.45 4.30
N ILE A 64 19.92 21.13 5.44
CA ILE A 64 20.93 22.18 5.63
C ILE A 64 22.36 21.63 5.42
N ALA A 65 22.65 20.45 5.96
CA ALA A 65 23.98 19.84 5.88
C ALA A 65 24.27 19.16 4.53
N ASN A 66 23.24 18.63 3.86
CA ASN A 66 23.38 17.96 2.57
C ASN A 66 22.23 18.38 1.65
N PRO A 67 22.46 19.27 0.66
CA PRO A 67 21.41 19.79 -0.20
C PRO A 67 20.81 18.73 -1.15
N PHE A 68 21.44 17.55 -1.26
CA PHE A 68 20.91 16.43 -2.03
C PHE A 68 20.08 15.47 -1.19
N ARG A 69 20.05 15.62 0.13
CA ARG A 69 19.28 14.79 1.05
C ARG A 69 18.17 15.61 1.67
N GLY A 70 16.93 15.19 1.48
CA GLY A 70 15.77 15.84 2.07
C GLY A 70 14.95 14.84 2.86
N VAL A 71 14.25 15.36 3.87
CA VAL A 71 13.32 14.59 4.70
C VAL A 71 11.96 15.26 4.60
N VAL A 72 10.96 14.49 4.21
CA VAL A 72 9.56 14.86 4.39
C VAL A 72 9.14 14.33 5.75
N VAL A 73 8.72 15.21 6.64
CA VAL A 73 8.12 14.85 7.93
C VAL A 73 6.66 15.21 7.86
N TRP A 74 5.77 14.29 8.21
CA TRP A 74 4.35 14.57 8.34
C TRP A 74 4.10 15.17 9.72
N PRO A 75 3.78 16.48 9.84
CA PRO A 75 3.59 17.11 11.15
C PRO A 75 2.34 16.57 11.86
N GLU A 76 1.35 16.15 11.09
CA GLU A 76 0.23 15.32 11.52
C GLU A 76 0.33 14.00 10.75
N PRO A 77 0.46 12.84 11.44
CA PRO A 77 0.52 11.55 10.78
C PRO A 77 -0.64 11.38 9.80
N GLU A 78 -0.31 11.09 8.55
CA GLU A 78 -1.33 10.81 7.56
C GLU A 78 -1.68 9.33 7.60
N ASP A 79 -2.88 9.03 8.09
CA ASP A 79 -3.40 7.67 8.20
C ASP A 79 -4.04 7.21 6.90
N ILE A 80 -3.46 6.15 6.32
CA ILE A 80 -4.04 5.47 5.16
C ILE A 80 -4.51 4.08 5.55
N GLU A 81 -5.79 3.83 5.34
CA GLU A 81 -6.42 2.54 5.63
C GLU A 81 -6.54 1.63 4.39
N ILE A 82 -6.29 0.34 4.61
CA ILE A 82 -6.66 -0.74 3.70
C ILE A 82 -7.33 -1.90 4.44
N THR A 83 -8.17 -2.63 3.71
CA THR A 83 -8.70 -3.93 4.17
C THR A 83 -8.03 -5.07 3.41
N VAL A 84 -7.55 -6.07 4.14
CA VAL A 84 -6.80 -7.20 3.62
C VAL A 84 -7.38 -8.52 4.12
N THR A 85 -7.80 -9.39 3.18
CA THR A 85 -8.20 -10.76 3.50
C THR A 85 -7.06 -11.73 3.27
N LEU A 86 -6.48 -12.26 4.34
CA LEU A 86 -5.49 -13.34 4.30
C LEU A 86 -6.21 -14.69 4.19
N TYR A 87 -5.62 -15.63 3.46
CA TYR A 87 -6.16 -16.98 3.31
C TYR A 87 -5.18 -17.98 3.89
N GLN A 88 -5.69 -19.02 4.50
CA GLN A 88 -4.90 -20.16 4.97
C GLN A 88 -5.65 -21.45 4.66
N ASP A 89 -4.91 -22.55 4.59
CA ASP A 89 -5.52 -23.87 4.45
C ASP A 89 -6.44 -24.18 5.64
N SER A 90 -7.43 -25.05 5.43
CA SER A 90 -8.36 -25.46 6.48
C SER A 90 -7.76 -26.40 7.52
N ARG A 91 -6.53 -26.87 7.30
CA ARG A 91 -5.82 -27.73 8.25
C ARG A 91 -5.48 -26.92 9.51
N PRO A 92 -5.73 -27.44 10.73
CA PRO A 92 -5.34 -26.77 11.96
C PRO A 92 -3.86 -26.39 11.95
N GLY A 93 -3.53 -25.15 12.36
CA GLY A 93 -2.16 -24.65 12.39
C GLY A 93 -1.55 -24.24 11.04
N SER A 94 -2.33 -24.23 9.96
CA SER A 94 -1.87 -23.71 8.67
C SER A 94 -1.51 -22.23 8.77
N ARG A 95 -0.41 -21.82 8.15
CA ARG A 95 -0.03 -20.40 8.05
C ARG A 95 -0.81 -19.71 6.94
N PHE A 96 -0.98 -18.41 7.06
CA PHE A 96 -1.49 -17.58 5.98
C PHE A 96 -0.56 -17.64 4.76
N GLU A 97 -1.18 -17.64 3.58
CA GLU A 97 -0.50 -17.41 2.32
C GLU A 97 0.04 -15.98 2.25
N ASP A 98 1.27 -15.87 1.74
CA ASP A 98 1.92 -14.58 1.54
C ASP A 98 1.03 -13.63 0.74
N LYS A 99 0.99 -12.39 1.22
CA LYS A 99 0.27 -11.33 0.55
C LYS A 99 1.05 -10.04 0.59
N GLU A 100 1.87 -9.89 -0.43
CA GLU A 100 2.66 -8.67 -0.62
C GLU A 100 1.79 -7.47 -1.01
N TRP A 101 2.09 -6.34 -0.37
CA TRP A 101 1.74 -4.98 -0.76
C TRP A 101 3.01 -4.16 -0.94
N THR A 102 2.91 -3.08 -1.70
CA THR A 102 4.05 -2.21 -2.02
C THR A 102 3.77 -0.80 -1.52
N PHE A 103 4.74 -0.21 -0.82
CA PHE A 103 4.83 1.23 -0.64
C PHE A 103 5.66 1.80 -1.79
N LEU A 104 5.05 2.61 -2.65
CA LEU A 104 5.66 3.21 -3.82
C LEU A 104 5.81 4.72 -3.59
N ILE A 105 7.00 5.27 -3.79
CA ILE A 105 7.21 6.71 -3.74
C ILE A 105 7.06 7.27 -5.14
N GLU A 106 6.15 8.23 -5.29
CA GLU A 106 5.95 8.98 -6.55
C GLU A 106 6.48 10.41 -6.40
N ASP A 107 7.23 10.87 -7.40
CA ASP A 107 7.54 12.29 -7.61
C ASP A 107 6.54 12.88 -8.60
N GLU A 108 5.86 13.95 -8.18
CA GLU A 108 5.08 14.81 -9.05
C GLU A 108 5.95 15.98 -9.53
N SER A 109 6.39 15.88 -10.78
CA SER A 109 7.15 16.95 -11.43
C SER A 109 6.37 18.26 -11.49
N THR A 110 7.05 19.37 -11.75
CA THR A 110 6.44 20.70 -11.87
C THR A 110 5.32 20.76 -12.93
N GLY A 111 5.38 19.92 -13.97
CA GLY A 111 4.34 19.77 -14.98
C GLY A 111 3.20 18.81 -14.61
N GLY A 112 3.08 18.39 -13.36
CA GLY A 112 2.00 17.52 -12.86
C GLY A 112 2.15 16.03 -13.20
N ARG A 113 3.17 15.64 -13.98
CA ARG A 113 3.42 14.23 -14.29
C ARG A 113 3.99 13.51 -13.08
N ARG A 114 3.35 12.42 -12.67
CA ARG A 114 3.79 11.52 -11.59
C ARG A 114 4.68 10.41 -12.12
N LYS A 115 5.78 10.13 -11.42
CA LYS A 115 6.71 9.05 -11.75
C LYS A 115 7.13 8.31 -10.48
N PRO A 116 7.13 6.96 -10.48
CA PRO A 116 7.67 6.19 -9.39
C PRO A 116 9.19 6.34 -9.32
N ILE A 117 9.73 6.62 -8.13
CA ILE A 117 11.16 6.83 -7.91
C ILE A 117 11.81 5.80 -6.98
N ALA A 118 11.06 5.23 -6.05
CA ALA A 118 11.51 4.18 -5.13
C ALA A 118 10.31 3.35 -4.62
N TYR A 119 10.57 2.16 -4.07
CA TYR A 119 9.53 1.30 -3.50
C TYR A 119 10.06 0.31 -2.45
N ALA A 120 9.19 -0.19 -1.58
CA ALA A 120 9.44 -1.39 -0.78
C ALA A 120 8.21 -2.29 -0.76
N ASN A 121 8.43 -3.60 -0.70
CA ASN A 121 7.38 -4.58 -0.51
C ASN A 121 7.34 -5.01 0.95
N ILE A 122 6.14 -5.18 1.48
CA ILE A 122 5.90 -5.81 2.77
C ILE A 122 4.91 -6.97 2.59
N ASN A 123 5.13 -8.06 3.32
CA ASN A 123 4.15 -9.14 3.39
C ASN A 123 3.19 -8.86 4.54
N MET A 124 1.89 -8.72 4.24
CA MET A 124 0.90 -8.38 5.27
C MET A 124 0.73 -9.48 6.32
N VAL A 125 1.14 -10.72 6.02
CA VAL A 125 1.15 -11.82 6.98
C VAL A 125 2.06 -11.52 8.17
N ASP A 126 3.19 -10.86 7.94
CA ASP A 126 4.18 -10.55 8.99
C ASP A 126 3.64 -9.56 10.03
N TYR A 127 2.63 -8.77 9.64
CA TYR A 127 2.03 -7.71 10.46
C TYR A 127 0.60 -8.02 10.91
N ALA A 128 0.05 -9.17 10.48
CA ALA A 128 -1.29 -9.57 10.89
C ALA A 128 -1.28 -10.10 12.32
N SER A 129 -2.30 -9.72 13.09
CA SER A 129 -2.50 -10.17 14.46
C SER A 129 -4.01 -10.29 14.75
N VAL A 130 -4.38 -11.32 15.51
CA VAL A 130 -5.75 -11.48 16.02
C VAL A 130 -6.07 -10.37 17.02
N GLU A 131 -5.10 -10.04 17.86
CA GLU A 131 -5.17 -8.89 18.76
C GLU A 131 -4.84 -7.59 18.01
N SER A 132 -5.46 -6.49 18.43
CA SER A 132 -5.11 -5.15 17.92
C SER A 132 -3.64 -4.86 18.21
N THR A 133 -2.88 -4.49 17.17
CA THR A 133 -1.44 -4.21 17.30
C THR A 133 -1.07 -2.96 16.53
N GLN A 134 0.02 -2.32 16.95
CA GLN A 134 0.68 -1.24 16.23
C GLN A 134 2.19 -1.46 16.33
N ARG A 135 2.89 -1.31 15.21
CA ARG A 135 4.34 -1.50 15.14
C ARG A 135 5.00 -0.35 14.40
N ASP A 136 6.16 0.08 14.88
CA ASP A 136 7.03 0.98 14.15
C ASP A 136 7.75 0.20 13.04
N VAL A 137 7.71 0.73 11.82
CA VAL A 137 8.24 0.07 10.62
C VAL A 137 9.13 1.04 9.86
N SER A 138 10.42 0.71 9.78
CA SER A 138 11.40 1.42 8.95
C SER A 138 11.73 0.61 7.71
N LEU A 139 11.32 1.11 6.55
CA LEU A 139 11.52 0.46 5.25
C LEU A 139 12.67 1.11 4.50
N LYS A 140 13.73 0.35 4.24
CA LYS A 140 14.73 0.73 3.23
C LYS A 140 14.17 0.46 1.84
N LEU A 141 14.04 1.51 1.04
CA LEU A 141 13.40 1.44 -0.27
C LEU A 141 14.39 1.01 -1.35
N LYS A 142 13.93 0.17 -2.27
CA LYS A 142 14.59 -0.10 -3.56
C LYS A 142 14.37 1.08 -4.49
N LEU A 143 15.41 1.50 -5.18
CA LEU A 143 15.38 2.66 -6.06
C LEU A 143 14.96 2.25 -7.48
N THR A 144 14.01 2.98 -8.06
CA THR A 144 13.60 2.83 -9.47
C THR A 144 14.26 3.89 -10.35
N SER A 145 14.59 5.04 -9.77
CA SER A 145 15.25 6.15 -10.45
C SER A 145 16.75 6.16 -10.17
N LYS A 146 17.57 6.22 -11.23
CA LYS A 146 19.04 6.44 -11.13
C LYS A 146 19.41 7.81 -10.57
N LYS A 147 18.42 8.69 -10.39
CA LYS A 147 18.60 10.03 -9.80
C LYS A 147 18.63 9.99 -8.27
N LEU A 148 18.29 8.84 -7.67
CA LEU A 148 18.36 8.61 -6.24
C LEU A 148 19.57 7.74 -5.90
N VAL A 149 20.11 7.95 -4.71
CA VAL A 149 21.14 7.09 -4.09
C VAL A 149 20.66 6.45 -2.80
N TYR A 150 19.64 7.02 -2.15
CA TYR A 150 19.03 6.46 -0.96
C TYR A 150 17.56 6.89 -0.83
N ALA A 151 16.73 6.00 -0.30
CA ALA A 151 15.40 6.35 0.17
C ALA A 151 14.96 5.41 1.31
N SER A 152 14.30 5.96 2.33
CA SER A 152 13.69 5.20 3.42
C SER A 152 12.37 5.81 3.85
N LEU A 153 11.44 4.96 4.29
CA LEU A 153 10.13 5.35 4.79
C LEU A 153 9.96 4.81 6.20
N ASP A 154 9.66 5.70 7.15
CA ASP A 154 9.31 5.36 8.51
C ASP A 154 7.81 5.60 8.72
N LEU A 155 7.13 4.60 9.25
CA LEU A 155 5.69 4.62 9.49
C LEU A 155 5.31 3.74 10.68
N LYS A 156 4.15 4.02 11.26
CA LYS A 156 3.46 3.10 12.16
C LYS A 156 2.45 2.28 11.37
N LEU A 157 2.51 0.96 11.52
CA LEU A 157 1.57 0.04 10.91
C LEU A 157 0.71 -0.60 11.99
N SER A 158 -0.58 -0.27 12.00
CA SER A 158 -1.56 -0.92 12.88
C SER A 158 -2.35 -2.01 12.16
N CYS A 159 -2.82 -2.99 12.94
CA CYS A 159 -3.60 -4.12 12.45
C CYS A 159 -4.71 -4.47 13.45
N VAL A 160 -5.92 -4.68 12.93
CA VAL A 160 -7.07 -5.18 13.69
C VAL A 160 -7.77 -6.28 12.88
N LEU A 161 -8.08 -7.41 13.52
CA LEU A 161 -8.92 -8.45 12.93
C LEU A 161 -10.39 -7.98 12.88
N ILE A 162 -10.99 -8.00 11.71
CA ILE A 162 -12.41 -7.66 11.50
C ILE A 162 -13.28 -8.92 11.59
N LYS A 163 -12.88 -9.98 10.87
CA LYS A 163 -13.68 -11.19 10.69
C LYS A 163 -12.80 -12.38 10.35
N GLU A 164 -13.13 -13.55 10.89
CA GLU A 164 -12.53 -14.82 10.49
C GLU A 164 -13.63 -15.84 10.16
N GLY A 165 -13.36 -16.74 9.20
CA GLY A 165 -14.29 -17.80 8.84
C GLY A 165 -13.88 -18.58 7.61
N LYS A 166 -14.85 -19.27 7.01
CA LYS A 166 -14.66 -19.89 5.68
C LYS A 166 -14.59 -18.83 4.60
N ALA A 167 -13.75 -19.04 3.59
CA ALA A 167 -13.68 -18.13 2.45
C ALA A 167 -15.04 -18.05 1.74
N THR A 168 -15.62 -16.84 1.70
CA THR A 168 -16.90 -16.55 1.06
C THR A 168 -16.73 -15.76 -0.25
N ASP A 169 -17.79 -15.61 -1.04
CA ASP A 169 -17.76 -14.77 -2.26
C ASP A 169 -17.40 -13.31 -1.97
N GLU A 170 -17.80 -12.76 -0.82
CA GLU A 170 -17.43 -11.41 -0.37
C GLU A 170 -15.90 -11.29 -0.22
N ASP A 171 -15.25 -12.30 0.37
CA ASP A 171 -13.80 -12.36 0.51
C ASP A 171 -13.10 -12.47 -0.84
N MET A 172 -13.74 -13.14 -1.81
CA MET A 172 -13.20 -13.30 -3.15
C MET A 172 -13.36 -12.03 -4.00
N MET A 173 -14.32 -11.17 -3.66
CA MET A 173 -14.55 -9.89 -4.31
C MET A 173 -13.63 -8.82 -3.73
N SER A 174 -13.10 -7.96 -4.61
CA SER A 174 -12.45 -6.74 -4.12
C SER A 174 -13.55 -5.76 -3.74
N ILE A 175 -13.51 -5.10 -2.58
CA ILE A 175 -14.51 -4.08 -2.20
C ILE A 175 -14.64 -2.99 -3.30
N GLY A 176 -13.53 -2.59 -3.93
CA GLY A 176 -13.54 -1.68 -5.08
C GLY A 176 -14.16 -2.23 -6.38
N SER A 177 -14.43 -3.52 -6.47
CA SER A 177 -15.18 -4.15 -7.58
C SER A 177 -16.69 -4.20 -7.33
N MET A 178 -17.16 -3.94 -6.11
CA MET A 178 -18.60 -3.76 -5.85
C MET A 178 -19.09 -2.43 -6.42
N MET A 179 -18.26 -1.39 -6.38
CA MET A 179 -18.56 -0.08 -6.95
C MET A 179 -18.75 -0.13 -8.48
N SER A 180 -18.11 -1.06 -9.19
CA SER A 180 -18.30 -1.25 -10.64
C SER A 180 -19.48 -2.15 -11.02
N LEU A 181 -20.14 -2.79 -10.04
CA LEU A 181 -21.34 -3.60 -10.29
C LEU A 181 -22.62 -2.77 -10.14
N ASN A 182 -22.58 -1.68 -9.36
CA ASN A 182 -23.74 -0.81 -9.17
C ASN A 182 -24.05 0.11 -10.37
N GLU A 183 -23.17 0.22 -11.37
CA GLU A 183 -23.44 1.02 -12.59
C GLU A 183 -24.16 0.26 -13.71
N ILE A 184 -24.40 -1.05 -13.59
CA ILE A 184 -25.07 -1.85 -14.64
C ILE A 184 -26.61 -1.96 -14.39
N GLY A 185 -27.13 -1.24 -13.39
CA GLY A 185 -28.53 -1.30 -12.96
C GLY A 185 -29.44 -0.15 -13.39
N SER A 186 -29.00 0.78 -14.26
CA SER A 186 -29.90 1.82 -14.81
C SER A 186 -30.61 1.30 -16.06
N LEU A 187 -31.52 0.35 -15.86
CA LEU A 187 -32.54 -0.03 -16.84
C LEU A 187 -33.75 0.89 -16.65
N ALA A 188 -33.57 2.15 -17.04
CA ALA A 188 -34.64 3.14 -17.12
C ALA A 188 -34.45 3.93 -18.42
N ASP A 189 -34.69 3.24 -19.53
CA ASP A 189 -34.90 3.85 -20.86
C ASP A 189 -35.59 2.79 -21.73
N PHE A 190 -36.88 2.57 -21.47
CA PHE A 190 -37.88 2.08 -22.42
C PHE A 190 -39.25 2.45 -21.86
N GLU A 191 -39.64 3.70 -22.09
CA GLU A 191 -41.02 4.08 -22.42
C GLU A 191 -40.99 5.26 -23.39
#